data_AF-A0A836C1M8-F1
#
_entry.id   AF-A0A836C1M8-F1
#
_cell.length_a   1.000
_cell.length_b   1.000
_cell.length_c   1.000
_cell.angle_alpha   90.00
_cell.angle_beta   90.00
_cell.angle_gamma   90.00
#
_symmetry.space_group_name_H-M   'P 1'
#
loop_
_entity.id
_entity.type
_entity.pdbx_description
1 polymer ?
#
loop_
_entity_poly.entity_id
_entity_poly.type
_entity_poly.pdbx_seq_one_letter_code
_entity_poly.pdbx_strand_id
1 'polypeptide(L)'
;MSRHALCSVIWAASKLKRDCPKSGMFKSFLKAWAAELEPHLEVLELEQVRKVLASVARVRYTPAPHWRLKAEAALASRLTACACPRTLACCLVSAAGLGLGAAAPAPALLEAVATACASSFGASGSHGASAASEASGSSSGAEGAAGTGVGRGRLAARDAARAACSSLWAAASLRAPLPSSTVRAMLVHVTELGVRQAAEQGAPGLSYASAALASASLDGQAQGEAGASMSPFASISEPEGACAAMGPVAAGALTPLDLAQVYWALSKLRYRPSGAELAALLAATDPVLPSAPPVLLATIMWGLADLEVVPPEAWLQRTYAAFESQLDKATAEPLQALLHAAATLGLPAPQMGGRLMERLQNVDLRPLPDGNMVDLVVSLHALRMRPPPQLAARLQEECAARLGARSGGVMGGAASASPRPAGAGAGV
;
A
#
# COMPACT_ATOMS: atom_id res chain seq x y z
N MET A 1 -3.50 -25.13 -27.09
CA MET A 1 -2.38 -24.15 -27.17
C MET A 1 -1.32 -24.53 -26.15
N SER A 2 -0.04 -24.21 -26.37
CA SER A 2 0.98 -24.44 -25.33
C SER A 2 0.73 -23.54 -24.11
N ARG A 3 1.11 -23.99 -22.90
CA ARG A 3 0.98 -23.23 -21.64
C ARG A 3 1.62 -21.84 -21.75
N HIS A 4 2.78 -21.76 -22.40
CA HIS A 4 3.49 -20.51 -22.62
C HIS A 4 2.71 -19.56 -23.53
N ALA A 5 2.13 -20.06 -24.63
CA ALA A 5 1.30 -19.27 -25.52
C ALA A 5 0.07 -18.73 -24.79
N LEU A 6 -0.56 -19.57 -23.95
CA LEU A 6 -1.74 -19.19 -23.17
C LEU A 6 -1.45 -18.04 -22.20
N CYS A 7 -0.33 -18.11 -21.46
CA CYS A 7 0.10 -17.03 -20.55
C CYS A 7 0.47 -15.74 -21.30
N SER A 8 1.03 -15.86 -22.50
CA SER A 8 1.42 -14.71 -23.31
C SER A 8 0.19 -14.01 -23.91
N VAL A 9 -0.79 -14.78 -24.38
CA VAL A 9 -2.05 -14.27 -24.92
C VAL A 9 -2.86 -13.53 -23.85
N ILE A 10 -2.97 -14.07 -22.62
CA ILE A 10 -3.66 -13.29 -21.58
C ILE A 10 -2.91 -12.00 -21.25
N TRP A 11 -1.57 -12.06 -21.19
CA TRP A 11 -0.81 -10.89 -20.81
C TRP A 11 -1.03 -9.78 -21.82
N ALA A 12 -0.96 -10.09 -23.12
CA ALA A 12 -1.31 -9.20 -24.21
C ALA A 12 -2.76 -8.70 -24.12
N ALA A 13 -3.73 -9.60 -23.95
CA ALA A 13 -5.15 -9.24 -23.82
C ALA A 13 -5.41 -8.28 -22.64
N SER A 14 -4.76 -8.52 -21.50
CA SER A 14 -4.90 -7.66 -20.31
C SER A 14 -4.35 -6.25 -20.51
N LYS A 15 -3.42 -6.05 -21.45
CA LYS A 15 -2.93 -4.73 -21.84
C LYS A 15 -3.95 -3.99 -22.70
N LEU A 16 -4.65 -4.70 -23.59
CA LEU A 16 -5.71 -4.14 -24.43
C LEU A 16 -6.93 -3.65 -23.62
N LYS A 17 -7.23 -4.26 -22.46
CA LYS A 17 -8.36 -3.81 -21.61
C LYS A 17 -8.26 -2.35 -21.20
N ARG A 18 -7.04 -1.79 -21.10
CA ARG A 18 -6.86 -0.39 -20.70
C ARG A 18 -7.68 0.56 -21.56
N ASP A 19 -7.89 0.19 -22.82
CA ASP A 19 -8.59 1.00 -23.81
C ASP A 19 -10.07 0.58 -23.99
N CYS A 20 -10.53 -0.48 -23.30
CA CYS A 20 -11.87 -1.06 -23.44
C CYS A 20 -12.50 -1.54 -22.10
N PRO A 21 -12.64 -0.68 -21.07
CA PRO A 21 -13.06 -1.10 -19.73
C PRO A 21 -14.50 -1.64 -19.63
N LYS A 22 -15.39 -1.28 -20.57
CA LYS A 22 -16.82 -1.60 -20.54
C LYS A 22 -17.23 -2.81 -21.40
N SER A 23 -16.29 -3.50 -22.06
CA SER A 23 -16.65 -4.62 -22.94
C SER A 23 -17.05 -5.86 -22.13
N GLY A 24 -18.35 -6.20 -22.17
CA GLY A 24 -18.87 -7.44 -21.59
C GLY A 24 -18.23 -8.69 -22.21
N MET A 25 -17.92 -8.65 -23.51
CA MET A 25 -17.23 -9.73 -24.22
C MET A 25 -15.84 -10.01 -23.62
N PHE A 26 -15.10 -8.95 -23.25
CA PHE A 26 -13.80 -9.10 -22.62
C PHE A 26 -13.89 -9.78 -21.24
N LYS A 27 -14.92 -9.46 -20.46
CA LYS A 27 -15.17 -10.11 -19.17
C LYS A 27 -15.49 -11.60 -19.34
N SER A 28 -16.31 -11.96 -20.33
CA SER A 28 -16.63 -13.36 -20.66
C SER A 28 -15.41 -14.13 -21.13
N PHE A 29 -14.58 -13.53 -22.00
CA PHE A 29 -13.32 -14.10 -22.44
C PHE A 29 -12.39 -14.44 -21.27
N LEU A 30 -12.20 -13.50 -20.33
CA LEU A 30 -11.37 -13.72 -19.15
C LEU A 30 -11.91 -14.79 -18.21
N LYS A 31 -13.25 -14.87 -18.05
CA LYS A 31 -13.88 -15.91 -17.24
C LYS A 31 -13.63 -17.30 -17.83
N ALA A 32 -13.85 -17.45 -19.14
CA ALA A 32 -13.58 -18.70 -19.84
C ALA A 32 -12.09 -19.07 -19.74
N TRP A 33 -11.21 -18.07 -19.89
CA TRP A 33 -9.79 -18.27 -19.80
C TRP A 33 -9.31 -18.63 -18.40
N ALA A 34 -9.86 -18.03 -17.34
CA ALA A 34 -9.50 -18.36 -15.96
C ALA A 34 -9.88 -19.81 -15.63
N ALA A 35 -11.02 -20.28 -16.16
CA ALA A 35 -11.42 -21.69 -16.06
C ALA A 35 -10.47 -22.62 -16.82
N GLU A 36 -10.08 -22.26 -18.05
CA GLU A 36 -9.13 -23.04 -18.86
C GLU A 36 -7.74 -23.13 -18.21
N LEU A 37 -7.33 -22.08 -17.49
CA LEU A 37 -6.03 -22.06 -16.81
C LEU A 37 -5.98 -22.79 -15.48
N GLU A 38 -7.14 -22.97 -14.84
CA GLU A 38 -7.24 -23.59 -13.53
C GLU A 38 -6.48 -24.92 -13.39
N PRO A 39 -6.61 -25.91 -14.31
CA PRO A 39 -5.88 -27.17 -14.22
C PRO A 39 -4.37 -27.03 -14.43
N HIS A 40 -3.89 -25.87 -14.89
CA HIS A 40 -2.50 -25.65 -15.23
C HIS A 40 -1.73 -24.86 -14.17
N LEU A 41 -2.40 -24.19 -13.23
CA LEU A 41 -1.76 -23.31 -12.23
C LEU A 41 -0.61 -24.00 -11.48
N GLU A 42 -0.79 -25.26 -11.12
CA GLU A 42 0.18 -26.05 -10.35
C GLU A 42 1.46 -26.40 -11.11
N VAL A 43 1.46 -26.29 -12.44
CA VAL A 43 2.61 -26.62 -13.30
C VAL A 43 3.19 -25.39 -14.01
N LEU A 44 2.65 -24.20 -13.77
CA LEU A 44 3.20 -22.97 -14.35
C LEU A 44 4.53 -22.61 -13.69
N GLU A 45 5.46 -21.97 -14.39
CA GLU A 45 6.65 -21.38 -13.76
C GLU A 45 6.29 -20.09 -13.01
N LEU A 46 7.14 -19.63 -12.09
CA LEU A 46 6.87 -18.40 -11.31
C LEU A 46 6.56 -17.19 -12.20
N GLU A 47 7.32 -17.03 -13.30
CA GLU A 47 7.11 -15.94 -14.26
C GLU A 47 5.77 -16.07 -15.02
N GLN A 48 5.30 -17.30 -15.24
CA GLN A 48 3.99 -17.55 -15.83
C GLN A 48 2.89 -17.23 -14.81
N VAL A 49 2.99 -17.75 -13.58
CA VAL A 49 2.07 -17.43 -12.47
C VAL A 49 1.96 -15.91 -12.29
N ARG A 50 3.09 -15.18 -12.28
CA ARG A 50 3.11 -13.72 -12.22
C ARG A 50 2.27 -13.07 -13.32
N LYS A 51 2.44 -13.48 -14.58
CA LYS A 51 1.67 -12.96 -15.72
C LYS A 51 0.18 -13.24 -15.56
N VAL A 52 -0.18 -14.46 -15.14
CA VAL A 52 -1.57 -14.86 -14.89
C VAL A 52 -2.19 -13.97 -13.82
N LEU A 53 -1.60 -13.92 -12.62
CA LEU A 53 -2.13 -13.13 -11.50
C LEU A 53 -2.26 -11.65 -11.86
N ALA A 54 -1.21 -11.06 -12.45
CA ALA A 54 -1.21 -9.65 -12.84
C ALA A 54 -2.29 -9.34 -13.89
N SER A 55 -2.52 -10.27 -14.83
CA SER A 55 -3.60 -10.12 -15.81
C SER A 55 -4.97 -10.20 -15.17
N VAL A 56 -5.20 -11.13 -14.24
CA VAL A 56 -6.48 -11.28 -13.54
C VAL A 56 -6.76 -10.09 -12.61
N ALA A 57 -5.74 -9.60 -11.91
CA ALA A 57 -5.84 -8.43 -11.03
C ALA A 57 -6.18 -7.17 -11.83
N ARG A 58 -5.43 -6.90 -12.92
CA ARG A 58 -5.64 -5.70 -13.78
C ARG A 58 -7.07 -5.61 -14.31
N VAL A 59 -7.69 -6.74 -14.58
CA VAL A 59 -9.03 -6.80 -15.16
C VAL A 59 -10.13 -6.83 -14.11
N ARG A 60 -9.80 -6.79 -12.81
CA ARG A 60 -10.74 -6.88 -11.69
C ARG A 60 -11.68 -8.07 -11.82
N TYR A 61 -11.15 -9.20 -12.30
CA TYR A 61 -11.90 -10.45 -12.31
C TYR A 61 -11.83 -11.07 -10.92
N THR A 62 -12.98 -11.48 -10.40
CA THR A 62 -13.10 -12.16 -9.11
C THR A 62 -13.16 -13.66 -9.37
N PRO A 63 -12.02 -14.39 -9.33
CA PRO A 63 -12.01 -15.83 -9.55
C PRO A 63 -12.78 -16.55 -8.45
N ALA A 64 -13.30 -17.74 -8.80
CA ALA A 64 -14.00 -18.61 -7.86
C ALA A 64 -13.08 -19.04 -6.71
N PRO A 65 -13.63 -19.39 -5.52
CA PRO A 65 -12.82 -19.70 -4.34
C PRO A 65 -11.79 -20.81 -4.55
N HIS A 66 -12.16 -21.88 -5.26
CA HIS A 66 -11.25 -23.02 -5.51
C HIS A 66 -10.08 -22.65 -6.43
N TRP A 67 -10.30 -21.74 -7.39
CA TRP A 67 -9.23 -21.19 -8.23
C TRP A 67 -8.24 -20.39 -7.38
N ARG A 68 -8.73 -19.58 -6.43
CA ARG A 68 -7.87 -18.81 -5.51
C ARG A 68 -7.00 -19.72 -4.67
N LEU A 69 -7.56 -20.79 -4.11
CA LEU A 69 -6.79 -21.78 -3.34
C LEU A 69 -5.67 -22.41 -4.17
N LYS A 70 -5.94 -22.82 -5.41
CA LYS A 70 -4.90 -23.35 -6.33
C LYS A 70 -3.85 -22.30 -6.66
N ALA A 71 -4.26 -21.05 -6.91
CA ALA A 71 -3.32 -19.95 -7.17
C ALA A 71 -2.43 -19.65 -5.96
N GLU A 72 -2.98 -19.68 -4.74
CA GLU A 72 -2.24 -19.53 -3.49
C GLU A 72 -1.21 -20.64 -3.30
N ALA A 73 -1.61 -21.91 -3.49
CA ALA A 73 -0.70 -23.06 -3.39
C ALA A 73 0.41 -23.02 -4.46
N ALA A 74 0.06 -22.67 -5.69
CA ALA A 74 1.02 -22.52 -6.78
C ALA A 74 2.02 -21.38 -6.50
N LEU A 75 1.55 -20.26 -5.94
CA LEU A 75 2.40 -19.14 -5.58
C LEU A 75 3.32 -19.49 -4.40
N ALA A 76 2.78 -20.07 -3.32
CA ALA A 76 3.53 -20.44 -2.12
C ALA A 76 4.71 -21.38 -2.43
N SER A 77 4.50 -22.40 -3.26
CA SER A 77 5.52 -23.37 -3.65
C SER A 77 6.68 -22.79 -4.48
N ARG A 78 6.54 -21.58 -5.03
CA ARG A 78 7.51 -20.97 -5.96
C ARG A 78 8.13 -19.68 -5.44
N LEU A 79 7.47 -18.99 -4.53
CA LEU A 79 7.95 -17.71 -4.01
C LEU A 79 9.29 -17.84 -3.30
N THR A 80 9.54 -18.95 -2.59
CA THR A 80 10.80 -19.19 -1.86
C THR A 80 12.04 -19.21 -2.76
N ALA A 81 11.88 -19.58 -4.03
CA ALA A 81 12.94 -19.57 -5.04
C ALA A 81 13.07 -18.22 -5.77
N CYS A 82 12.23 -17.22 -5.44
CA CYS A 82 12.27 -15.91 -6.09
C CYS A 82 13.43 -15.07 -5.56
N ALA A 83 14.49 -14.94 -6.35
CA ALA A 83 15.63 -14.08 -6.02
C ALA A 83 15.50 -12.65 -6.57
N CYS A 84 14.56 -12.39 -7.47
CA CYS A 84 14.41 -11.09 -8.13
C CYS A 84 13.38 -10.22 -7.41
N PRO A 85 13.77 -9.11 -6.74
CA PRO A 85 12.85 -8.26 -6.00
C PRO A 85 11.68 -7.74 -6.84
N ARG A 86 11.93 -7.42 -8.11
CA ARG A 86 10.91 -6.91 -9.03
C ARG A 86 9.85 -7.96 -9.36
N THR A 87 10.27 -9.20 -9.60
CA THR A 87 9.36 -10.32 -9.86
C THR A 87 8.54 -10.61 -8.61
N LEU A 88 9.18 -10.65 -7.45
CA LEU A 88 8.53 -10.81 -6.15
C LEU A 88 7.45 -9.74 -5.93
N ALA A 89 7.81 -8.46 -6.03
CA ALA A 89 6.88 -7.34 -5.86
C ALA A 89 5.65 -7.45 -6.78
N CYS A 90 5.87 -7.78 -8.07
CA CYS A 90 4.77 -7.97 -9.02
C CYS A 90 3.84 -9.13 -8.64
N CYS A 91 4.38 -10.25 -8.18
CA CYS A 91 3.60 -11.39 -7.70
C CYS A 91 2.77 -11.01 -6.47
N LEU A 92 3.40 -10.40 -5.48
CA LEU A 92 2.75 -10.03 -4.21
C LEU A 92 1.64 -8.98 -4.43
N VAL A 93 1.91 -7.92 -5.20
CA VAL A 93 0.89 -6.90 -5.51
C VAL A 93 -0.31 -7.52 -6.24
N SER A 94 -0.06 -8.43 -7.18
CA SER A 94 -1.14 -9.11 -7.90
C SER A 94 -1.94 -10.05 -6.99
N ALA A 95 -1.27 -10.74 -6.06
CA ALA A 95 -1.92 -11.58 -5.06
C ALA A 95 -2.79 -10.76 -4.11
N ALA A 96 -2.27 -9.65 -3.59
CA ALA A 96 -2.99 -8.72 -2.73
C ALA A 96 -4.23 -8.14 -3.43
N GLY A 97 -4.08 -7.64 -4.67
CA GLY A 97 -5.19 -7.08 -5.45
C GLY A 97 -6.28 -8.10 -5.84
N LEU A 98 -5.97 -9.40 -5.80
CA LEU A 98 -6.96 -10.48 -5.98
C LEU A 98 -7.67 -10.87 -4.67
N GLY A 99 -7.24 -10.29 -3.54
CA GLY A 99 -7.68 -10.68 -2.22
C GLY A 99 -7.31 -12.13 -1.88
N LEU A 100 -6.16 -12.60 -2.36
CA LEU A 100 -5.62 -13.89 -1.91
C LEU A 100 -5.35 -13.79 -0.41
N GLY A 101 -5.79 -14.78 0.35
CA GLY A 101 -5.72 -14.80 1.82
C GLY A 101 -6.67 -13.84 2.56
N ALA A 102 -7.58 -13.13 1.90
CA ALA A 102 -8.48 -12.19 2.58
C ALA A 102 -9.45 -12.88 3.57
N ALA A 103 -9.87 -14.13 3.29
CA ALA A 103 -10.77 -14.89 4.16
C ALA A 103 -10.00 -15.68 5.24
N ALA A 104 -8.92 -16.36 4.85
CA ALA A 104 -7.98 -17.05 5.70
C ALA A 104 -6.74 -17.38 4.85
N PRO A 105 -5.62 -16.65 4.99
CA PRO A 105 -4.43 -16.97 4.20
C PRO A 105 -3.93 -18.35 4.55
N ALA A 106 -3.61 -19.17 3.55
CA ALA A 106 -2.90 -20.40 3.78
C ALA A 106 -1.58 -20.08 4.52
N PRO A 107 -1.28 -20.71 5.69
CA PRO A 107 -0.05 -20.45 6.43
C PRO A 107 1.21 -20.59 5.57
N ALA A 108 1.21 -21.57 4.66
CA ALA A 108 2.28 -21.79 3.69
C ALA A 108 2.53 -20.59 2.76
N LEU A 109 1.48 -19.84 2.38
CA LEU A 109 1.66 -18.62 1.58
C LEU A 109 2.33 -17.53 2.41
N LEU A 110 1.90 -17.31 3.65
CA LEU A 110 2.48 -16.27 4.51
C LEU A 110 3.96 -16.55 4.80
N GLU A 111 4.31 -17.79 5.11
CA GLU A 111 5.70 -18.23 5.31
C GLU A 111 6.54 -18.06 4.04
N ALA A 112 5.99 -18.42 2.87
CA ALA A 112 6.67 -18.23 1.60
C ALA A 112 6.90 -16.74 1.27
N VAL A 113 5.93 -15.86 1.56
CA VAL A 113 6.09 -14.40 1.41
C VAL A 113 7.20 -13.88 2.31
N ALA A 114 7.18 -14.23 3.60
CA ALA A 114 8.21 -13.81 4.55
C ALA A 114 9.61 -14.28 4.11
N THR A 115 9.74 -15.55 3.72
CA THR A 115 11.00 -16.15 3.26
C THR A 115 11.50 -15.48 1.99
N ALA A 116 10.64 -15.26 1.00
CA ALA A 116 11.00 -14.62 -0.27
C ALA A 116 11.43 -13.15 -0.09
N CYS A 117 10.75 -12.43 0.80
CA CYS A 117 11.13 -11.07 1.18
C CYS A 117 12.50 -11.06 1.89
N ALA A 118 12.73 -11.99 2.82
CA ALA A 118 14.00 -12.11 3.52
C ALA A 118 15.15 -12.45 2.56
N SER A 119 14.95 -13.37 1.60
CA SER A 119 15.99 -13.72 0.62
C SER A 119 16.25 -12.59 -0.39
N SER A 120 15.20 -11.92 -0.87
CA SER A 120 15.32 -10.85 -1.87
C SER A 120 15.95 -9.57 -1.35
N PHE A 121 15.80 -9.26 -0.04
CA PHE A 121 16.25 -7.99 0.53
C PHE A 121 17.27 -8.14 1.68
N GLY A 122 17.37 -9.31 2.32
CA GLY A 122 18.21 -9.51 3.51
C GLY A 122 19.72 -9.66 3.24
N ALA A 123 20.12 -10.00 2.01
CA ALA A 123 21.53 -10.23 1.65
C ALA A 123 22.38 -8.95 1.54
N SER A 124 21.76 -7.76 1.58
CA SER A 124 22.45 -6.48 1.39
C SER A 124 23.40 -6.10 2.54
N GLY A 125 23.39 -6.84 3.66
CA GLY A 125 24.21 -6.55 4.83
C GLY A 125 25.70 -6.91 4.72
N SER A 126 26.15 -7.67 3.72
CA SER A 126 27.55 -8.15 3.71
C SER A 126 28.30 -8.08 2.38
N HIS A 127 27.68 -8.14 1.21
CA HIS A 127 28.45 -8.24 -0.04
C HIS A 127 27.94 -7.36 -1.17
N GLY A 128 28.73 -6.34 -1.50
CA GLY A 128 28.60 -5.57 -2.72
C GLY A 128 28.64 -6.46 -3.97
N ALA A 129 27.80 -6.10 -4.93
CA ALA A 129 28.04 -6.21 -6.38
C ALA A 129 28.19 -7.59 -7.05
N SER A 130 27.99 -8.75 -6.41
CA SER A 130 28.26 -10.04 -7.09
C SER A 130 27.11 -10.63 -7.92
N ALA A 131 25.83 -10.22 -7.73
CA ALA A 131 24.70 -10.89 -8.40
C ALA A 131 24.37 -10.38 -9.83
N ALA A 132 25.04 -9.34 -10.31
CA ALA A 132 24.77 -8.78 -11.65
C ALA A 132 25.43 -9.56 -12.81
N SER A 133 26.19 -10.62 -12.53
CA SER A 133 27.06 -11.28 -13.51
C SER A 133 26.43 -12.47 -14.25
N GLU A 134 25.35 -13.09 -13.79
CA GLU A 134 24.93 -14.41 -14.32
C GLU A 134 23.79 -14.39 -15.36
N ALA A 135 23.27 -13.24 -15.76
CA ALA A 135 22.19 -13.16 -16.75
C ALA A 135 22.61 -12.71 -18.17
N SER A 136 23.90 -12.55 -18.45
CA SER A 136 24.40 -12.20 -19.79
C SER A 136 25.12 -13.39 -20.45
N GLY A 137 24.35 -14.40 -20.82
CA GLY A 137 24.78 -15.41 -21.77
C GLY A 137 24.69 -14.89 -23.20
N SER A 138 25.84 -14.86 -23.88
CA SER A 138 25.99 -14.93 -25.35
C SER A 138 25.51 -13.73 -26.18
N SER A 139 26.29 -12.65 -26.19
CA SER A 139 26.50 -11.87 -27.42
C SER A 139 27.98 -11.47 -27.54
N SER A 140 28.74 -12.24 -28.31
CA SER A 140 30.15 -11.98 -28.61
C SER A 140 30.26 -10.88 -29.66
N GLY A 141 31.06 -9.85 -29.38
CA GLY A 141 31.65 -8.98 -30.39
C GLY A 141 31.25 -7.50 -30.32
N ALA A 142 32.05 -6.70 -29.61
CA ALA A 142 32.59 -5.41 -30.06
C ALA A 142 33.26 -4.70 -28.87
N GLU A 143 34.59 -4.61 -28.92
CA GLU A 143 35.43 -3.84 -28.01
C GLU A 143 35.17 -2.32 -28.18
N GLY A 144 35.11 -1.60 -27.06
CA GLY A 144 35.34 -0.15 -27.04
C GLY A 144 34.20 0.74 -26.56
N ALA A 145 33.89 0.73 -25.25
CA ALA A 145 33.24 1.87 -24.58
C ALA A 145 33.39 1.77 -23.04
N ALA A 146 34.46 2.34 -22.48
CA ALA A 146 34.80 2.29 -21.04
C ALA A 146 33.93 3.21 -20.13
N GLY A 147 32.71 3.59 -20.52
CA GLY A 147 31.93 4.66 -19.85
C GLY A 147 30.60 4.27 -19.18
N THR A 148 30.20 2.99 -19.15
CA THR A 148 28.78 2.62 -18.91
C THR A 148 28.44 2.04 -17.52
N GLY A 149 29.40 1.89 -16.61
CA GLY A 149 29.19 1.20 -15.33
C GLY A 149 28.27 1.93 -14.33
N VAL A 150 28.38 3.26 -14.22
CA VAL A 150 27.68 4.04 -13.18
C VAL A 150 26.16 4.06 -13.38
N GLY A 151 25.69 4.04 -14.63
CA GLY A 151 24.26 4.07 -14.94
C GLY A 151 23.51 2.79 -14.54
N ARG A 152 24.15 1.62 -14.71
CA ARG A 152 23.52 0.32 -14.41
C ARG A 152 23.27 0.13 -12.92
N GLY A 153 24.20 0.57 -12.07
CA GLY A 153 24.05 0.52 -10.61
C GLY A 153 22.90 1.38 -10.10
N ARG A 154 22.74 2.61 -10.65
CA ARG A 154 21.64 3.51 -10.28
C ARG A 154 20.27 2.93 -10.63
N LEU A 155 20.12 2.35 -11.82
CA LEU A 155 18.87 1.74 -12.26
C LEU A 155 18.50 0.53 -11.38
N ALA A 156 19.48 -0.29 -11.00
CA ALA A 156 19.25 -1.44 -10.11
C ALA A 156 18.82 -1.02 -8.71
N ALA A 157 19.49 -0.03 -8.10
CA ALA A 157 19.11 0.50 -6.79
C ALA A 157 17.69 1.08 -6.79
N ARG A 158 17.31 1.74 -7.89
CA ARG A 158 15.95 2.26 -8.09
C ARG A 158 14.90 1.15 -8.15
N ASP A 159 15.13 0.15 -8.99
CA ASP A 159 14.19 -0.96 -9.14
C ASP A 159 14.04 -1.72 -7.82
N ALA A 160 15.12 -1.84 -7.04
CA ALA A 160 15.09 -2.43 -5.69
C ALA A 160 14.24 -1.61 -4.71
N ALA A 161 14.41 -0.28 -4.65
CA ALA A 161 13.63 0.58 -3.75
C ALA A 161 12.12 0.53 -4.05
N ARG A 162 11.73 0.61 -5.33
CA ARG A 162 10.31 0.49 -5.72
C ARG A 162 9.75 -0.90 -5.45
N ALA A 163 10.56 -1.94 -5.70
CA ALA A 163 10.20 -3.30 -5.34
C ALA A 163 9.99 -3.45 -3.83
N ALA A 164 10.81 -2.79 -3.00
CA ALA A 164 10.67 -2.76 -1.55
C ALA A 164 9.35 -2.09 -1.13
N CYS A 165 9.03 -0.89 -1.65
CA CYS A 165 7.75 -0.21 -1.39
C CYS A 165 6.54 -1.10 -1.73
N SER A 166 6.53 -1.67 -2.93
CA SER A 166 5.44 -2.54 -3.40
C SER A 166 5.34 -3.85 -2.61
N SER A 167 6.47 -4.44 -2.22
CA SER A 167 6.50 -5.68 -1.43
C SER A 167 6.05 -5.46 0.01
N LEU A 168 6.44 -4.34 0.63
CA LEU A 168 5.95 -3.95 1.97
C LEU A 168 4.43 -3.78 1.97
N TRP A 169 3.91 -3.00 1.02
CA TRP A 169 2.46 -2.81 0.88
C TRP A 169 1.75 -4.16 0.67
N ALA A 170 2.20 -4.97 -0.27
CA ALA A 170 1.54 -6.23 -0.57
C ALA A 170 1.62 -7.22 0.60
N ALA A 171 2.75 -7.32 1.29
CA ALA A 171 2.89 -8.17 2.48
C ALA A 171 1.94 -7.71 3.60
N ALA A 172 1.82 -6.40 3.83
CA ALA A 172 0.87 -5.83 4.78
C ALA A 172 -0.59 -6.13 4.39
N SER A 173 -0.96 -5.98 3.12
CA SER A 173 -2.31 -6.31 2.63
C SER A 173 -2.64 -7.80 2.76
N LEU A 174 -1.65 -8.67 2.52
CA LEU A 174 -1.76 -10.12 2.72
C LEU A 174 -1.69 -10.54 4.19
N ARG A 175 -1.39 -9.62 5.10
CA ARG A 175 -1.13 -9.87 6.53
C ARG A 175 0.00 -10.89 6.76
N ALA A 176 1.00 -10.88 5.89
CA ALA A 176 2.18 -11.72 6.04
C ALA A 176 3.09 -11.14 7.14
N PRO A 177 3.42 -11.92 8.19
CA PRO A 177 4.32 -11.46 9.23
C PRO A 177 5.74 -11.37 8.65
N LEU A 178 6.25 -10.16 8.50
CA LEU A 178 7.63 -9.93 8.07
C LEU A 178 8.54 -9.81 9.30
N PRO A 179 9.69 -10.49 9.35
CA PRO A 179 10.69 -10.25 10.38
C PRO A 179 11.14 -8.78 10.38
N SER A 180 11.36 -8.19 11.56
CA SER A 180 11.83 -6.80 11.69
C SER A 180 13.12 -6.52 10.92
N SER A 181 14.02 -7.50 10.82
CA SER A 181 15.25 -7.40 10.02
C SER A 181 14.96 -7.27 8.51
N THR A 182 13.95 -7.97 8.00
CA THR A 182 13.51 -7.87 6.60
C THR A 182 12.88 -6.52 6.31
N VAL A 183 12.00 -6.03 7.19
CA VAL A 183 11.39 -4.69 7.06
C VAL A 183 12.47 -3.61 7.08
N ARG A 184 13.43 -3.70 8.00
CA ARG A 184 14.60 -2.79 8.04
C ARG A 184 15.39 -2.81 6.73
N ALA A 185 15.72 -3.99 6.20
CA ALA A 185 16.47 -4.10 4.96
C ALA A 185 15.73 -3.47 3.77
N MET A 186 14.41 -3.65 3.70
CA MET A 186 13.56 -2.98 2.71
C MET A 186 13.57 -1.46 2.89
N LEU A 187 13.49 -0.96 4.13
CA LEU A 187 13.55 0.47 4.42
C LEU A 187 14.87 1.10 3.99
N VAL A 188 16.01 0.43 4.18
CA VAL A 188 17.33 0.92 3.73
C VAL A 188 17.29 1.23 2.23
N HIS A 189 16.77 0.33 1.39
CA HIS A 189 16.65 0.58 -0.06
C HIS A 189 15.77 1.79 -0.38
N VAL A 190 14.65 1.96 0.33
CA VAL A 190 13.73 3.09 0.15
C VAL A 190 14.40 4.41 0.57
N THR A 191 14.99 4.44 1.76
CA THR A 191 15.56 5.67 2.32
C THR A 191 16.84 6.10 1.62
N GLU A 192 17.72 5.17 1.22
CA GLU A 192 18.93 5.51 0.47
C GLU A 192 18.61 6.21 -0.86
N LEU A 193 17.63 5.69 -1.61
CA LEU A 193 17.22 6.31 -2.87
C LEU A 193 16.54 7.67 -2.62
N GLY A 194 15.66 7.75 -1.62
CA GLY A 194 14.96 8.99 -1.30
C GLY A 194 15.89 10.10 -0.81
N VAL A 195 16.87 9.78 0.02
CA VAL A 195 17.88 10.75 0.49
C VAL A 195 18.78 11.22 -0.66
N ARG A 196 19.18 10.32 -1.57
CA ARG A 196 19.91 10.70 -2.79
C ARG A 196 19.09 11.64 -3.67
N GLN A 197 17.80 11.35 -3.86
CA GLN A 197 16.88 12.21 -4.61
C GLN A 197 16.73 13.59 -3.95
N ALA A 198 16.62 13.65 -2.62
CA ALA A 198 16.56 14.90 -1.88
C ALA A 198 17.84 15.74 -2.07
N ALA A 199 19.02 15.07 -2.07
CA ALA A 199 20.29 15.73 -2.31
C ALA A 199 20.43 16.28 -3.74
N GLU A 200 20.01 15.51 -4.75
CA GLU A 200 20.00 15.96 -6.15
C GLU A 200 19.06 17.16 -6.39
N GLN A 201 17.99 17.28 -5.58
CA GLN A 201 17.04 18.40 -5.67
C GLN A 201 17.43 19.62 -4.83
N GLY A 202 18.57 19.58 -4.11
CA GLY A 202 18.99 20.66 -3.23
C GLY A 202 17.99 20.92 -2.09
N ALA A 203 17.24 19.90 -1.66
CA ALA A 203 16.21 20.06 -0.65
C ALA A 203 16.87 20.43 0.70
N PRO A 204 16.38 21.48 1.40
CA PRO A 204 16.94 21.95 2.67
C PRO A 204 16.83 20.91 3.81
N GLY A 205 16.12 19.80 3.59
CA GLY A 205 15.89 18.76 4.58
C GLY A 205 17.09 17.87 4.94
N LEU A 206 18.25 18.03 4.29
CA LEU A 206 19.42 17.19 4.60
C LEU A 206 19.98 17.40 6.02
N SER A 207 19.65 18.52 6.68
CA SER A 207 20.13 18.83 8.04
C SER A 207 19.70 17.77 9.08
N TYR A 208 18.45 17.30 9.02
CA TYR A 208 17.97 16.27 9.96
C TYR A 208 18.37 14.85 9.54
N ALA A 209 18.49 14.58 8.24
CA ALA A 209 18.92 13.28 7.73
C ALA A 209 20.39 12.97 8.07
N SER A 210 21.26 13.96 7.92
CA SER A 210 22.70 13.83 8.23
C SER A 210 22.93 13.57 9.72
N ALA A 211 22.22 14.30 10.59
CA ALA A 211 22.28 14.08 12.03
C ALA A 211 21.76 12.69 12.43
N ALA A 212 20.68 12.22 11.81
CA ALA A 212 20.09 10.93 12.15
C ALA A 212 20.90 9.73 11.63
N LEU A 213 21.46 9.81 10.42
CA LEU A 213 22.34 8.78 9.87
C LEU A 213 23.65 8.67 10.66
N ALA A 214 24.19 9.80 11.15
CA ALA A 214 25.35 9.79 12.03
C ALA A 214 25.06 9.10 13.38
N SER A 215 23.86 9.28 13.93
CA SER A 215 23.44 8.64 15.20
C SER A 215 23.05 7.16 15.04
N ALA A 216 22.56 6.74 13.87
CA ALA A 216 22.13 5.37 13.57
C ALA A 216 23.24 4.32 13.75
N SER A 217 24.50 4.76 13.64
CA SER A 217 25.67 3.90 13.74
C SER A 217 25.97 3.42 15.17
N LEU A 218 25.24 3.89 16.19
CA LEU A 218 25.59 3.69 17.60
C LEU A 218 24.52 2.96 18.45
N ASP A 219 23.28 2.80 17.99
CA ASP A 219 22.22 2.22 18.81
C ASP A 219 21.92 0.75 18.48
N GLY A 220 22.36 -0.15 19.37
CA GLY A 220 22.01 -1.56 19.41
C GLY A 220 21.07 -1.89 20.58
N GLN A 221 19.91 -2.45 20.25
CA GLN A 221 18.99 -3.22 21.12
C GLN A 221 18.27 -2.52 22.29
N ALA A 222 16.97 -2.23 22.07
CA ALA A 222 15.87 -2.65 22.95
C ALA A 222 14.52 -2.35 22.26
N GLN A 223 13.74 -3.37 21.91
CA GLN A 223 12.31 -3.21 21.60
C GLN A 223 11.53 -4.19 22.50
N GLY A 224 10.76 -3.64 23.43
CA GLY A 224 9.78 -4.38 24.23
C GLY A 224 8.43 -4.41 23.52
N GLU A 225 7.80 -5.57 23.50
CA GLU A 225 6.49 -5.78 22.90
C GLU A 225 5.39 -5.17 23.78
N ALA A 226 4.77 -4.07 23.33
CA ALA A 226 3.58 -3.50 23.95
C ALA A 226 2.33 -3.93 23.15
N GLY A 227 1.43 -4.68 23.81
CA GLY A 227 0.15 -5.08 23.23
C GLY A 227 -0.83 -3.91 23.16
N ALA A 228 -1.14 -3.44 21.95
CA ALA A 228 -2.13 -2.39 21.71
C ALA A 228 -3.40 -2.96 21.05
N SER A 229 -4.54 -2.48 21.54
CA SER A 229 -5.91 -2.83 21.14
C SER A 229 -6.21 -2.44 19.68
N MET A 230 -6.96 -3.29 18.95
CA MET A 230 -7.29 -3.09 17.53
C MET A 230 -8.14 -1.83 17.31
N SER A 231 -7.68 -0.94 16.41
CA SER A 231 -8.43 0.23 15.94
C SER A 231 -9.20 -0.09 14.64
N PRO A 232 -10.48 0.33 14.49
CA PRO A 232 -11.36 -0.06 13.38
C PRO A 232 -11.11 0.65 12.03
N PHE A 233 -9.95 1.27 11.80
CA PHE A 233 -9.64 2.10 10.61
C PHE A 233 -9.22 1.32 9.35
N ALA A 234 -9.89 0.20 9.03
CA ALA A 234 -9.58 -0.59 7.83
C ALA A 234 -10.04 0.06 6.51
N SER A 235 -10.66 1.26 6.53
CA SER A 235 -11.41 1.80 5.40
C SER A 235 -10.81 3.04 4.72
N ILE A 236 -9.54 3.39 4.95
CA ILE A 236 -8.87 4.23 3.96
C ILE A 236 -8.80 3.38 2.70
N SER A 237 -9.61 3.77 1.71
CA SER A 237 -9.72 3.07 0.43
C SER A 237 -8.31 2.88 -0.10
N GLU A 238 -7.95 1.65 -0.50
CA GLU A 238 -6.60 1.36 -0.98
C GLU A 238 -6.17 2.44 -2.00
N PRO A 239 -4.93 2.96 -1.92
CA PRO A 239 -4.50 4.12 -2.70
C PRO A 239 -4.50 3.92 -4.23
N GLU A 240 -4.97 2.77 -4.71
CA GLU A 240 -5.09 2.38 -6.11
C GLU A 240 -5.82 3.41 -6.98
N GLY A 241 -6.80 4.14 -6.44
CA GLY A 241 -7.58 5.13 -7.18
C GLY A 241 -6.84 6.43 -7.52
N ALA A 242 -5.83 6.81 -6.72
CA ALA A 242 -5.13 8.09 -6.86
C ALA A 242 -4.07 8.10 -7.97
N CYS A 243 -3.69 6.92 -8.47
CA CYS A 243 -2.55 6.74 -9.37
C CYS A 243 -2.77 7.29 -10.78
N ALA A 244 -4.02 7.43 -11.23
CA ALA A 244 -4.34 7.76 -12.62
C ALA A 244 -4.05 9.22 -13.02
N ALA A 245 -3.82 10.12 -12.05
CA ALA A 245 -3.69 11.56 -12.28
C ALA A 245 -2.25 12.10 -12.25
N MET A 246 -1.25 11.25 -12.03
CA MET A 246 0.15 11.70 -11.99
C MET A 246 0.72 11.83 -13.41
N GLY A 247 1.23 13.01 -13.75
CA GLY A 247 1.97 13.27 -14.99
C GLY A 247 3.24 12.42 -15.11
N PRO A 248 3.97 12.50 -16.24
CA PRO A 248 5.19 11.74 -16.44
C PRO A 248 6.23 12.10 -15.36
N VAL A 249 6.30 11.29 -14.32
CA VAL A 249 7.32 11.43 -13.27
C VAL A 249 8.67 11.19 -13.92
N ALA A 250 9.64 12.08 -13.63
CA ALA A 250 11.03 11.90 -14.02
C ALA A 250 11.41 10.44 -13.79
N ALA A 251 11.87 9.76 -14.84
CA ALA A 251 12.11 8.33 -14.84
C ALA A 251 13.27 8.00 -13.89
N GLY A 252 13.05 8.01 -12.59
CA GLY A 252 14.09 7.77 -11.59
C GLY A 252 13.56 7.71 -10.16
N ALA A 253 12.68 8.65 -9.81
CA ALA A 253 12.34 9.00 -8.44
C ALA A 253 11.41 8.02 -7.73
N LEU A 254 11.46 7.99 -6.40
CA LEU A 254 10.33 7.55 -5.59
C LEU A 254 9.20 8.57 -5.74
N THR A 255 7.99 8.04 -5.86
CA THR A 255 6.78 8.85 -5.96
C THR A 255 6.15 9.07 -4.59
N PRO A 256 5.27 10.07 -4.44
CA PRO A 256 4.42 10.19 -3.27
C PRO A 256 3.67 8.89 -2.91
N LEU A 257 3.26 8.12 -3.93
CA LEU A 257 2.56 6.86 -3.75
C LEU A 257 3.46 5.80 -3.12
N ASP A 258 4.68 5.64 -3.64
CA ASP A 258 5.66 4.67 -3.14
C ASP A 258 5.91 4.89 -1.63
N LEU A 259 6.00 6.15 -1.20
CA LEU A 259 6.24 6.51 0.20
C LEU A 259 4.99 6.35 1.06
N ALA A 260 3.81 6.80 0.60
CA ALA A 260 2.56 6.58 1.31
C ALA A 260 2.26 5.09 1.54
N GLN A 261 2.57 4.23 0.57
CA GLN A 261 2.51 2.78 0.68
C GLN A 261 3.41 2.25 1.80
N VAL A 262 4.62 2.79 1.95
CA VAL A 262 5.53 2.43 3.04
C VAL A 262 4.93 2.79 4.39
N TYR A 263 4.50 4.05 4.62
CA TYR A 263 3.90 4.44 5.90
C TYR A 263 2.67 3.60 6.25
N TRP A 264 1.79 3.36 5.28
CA TRP A 264 0.64 2.48 5.48
C TRP A 264 1.07 1.05 5.84
N ALA A 265 2.04 0.48 5.13
CA ALA A 265 2.53 -0.86 5.39
C ALA A 265 3.16 -0.99 6.78
N LEU A 266 3.97 -0.02 7.20
CA LEU A 266 4.59 -0.01 8.53
C LEU A 266 3.55 0.01 9.64
N SER A 267 2.51 0.84 9.49
CA SER A 267 1.34 0.88 10.38
C SER A 267 0.65 -0.49 10.46
N LYS A 268 0.32 -1.11 9.32
CA LYS A 268 -0.37 -2.41 9.30
C LYS A 268 0.47 -3.57 9.82
N LEU A 269 1.78 -3.54 9.59
CA LEU A 269 2.73 -4.52 10.14
C LEU A 269 3.09 -4.23 11.60
N ARG A 270 2.63 -3.11 12.17
CA ARG A 270 2.99 -2.63 13.52
C ARG A 270 4.52 -2.51 13.71
N TYR A 271 5.25 -2.25 12.63
CA TYR A 271 6.68 -2.03 12.69
C TYR A 271 6.96 -0.59 13.13
N ARG A 272 7.57 -0.42 14.31
CA ARG A 272 8.01 0.89 14.81
C ARG A 272 9.45 1.16 14.35
N PRO A 273 9.68 2.09 13.41
CA PRO A 273 11.03 2.42 12.98
C PRO A 273 11.85 2.99 14.14
N SER A 274 13.16 2.72 14.14
CA SER A 274 14.07 3.45 15.02
C SER A 274 14.07 4.95 14.68
N GLY A 275 14.55 5.80 15.59
CA GLY A 275 14.64 7.25 15.33
C GLY A 275 15.46 7.59 14.07
N ALA A 276 16.52 6.82 13.81
CA ALA A 276 17.31 6.93 12.60
C ALA A 276 16.56 6.52 11.33
N GLU A 277 15.90 5.36 11.34
CA GLU A 277 15.08 4.88 10.21
C GLU A 277 13.95 5.86 9.89
N LEU A 278 13.28 6.38 10.92
CA LEU A 278 12.22 7.37 10.78
C LEU A 278 12.73 8.68 10.17
N ALA A 279 13.84 9.23 10.68
CA ALA A 279 14.39 10.47 10.16
C ALA A 279 14.84 10.33 8.69
N ALA A 280 15.40 9.18 8.31
CA ALA A 280 15.74 8.87 6.93
C ALA A 280 14.49 8.74 6.04
N LEU A 281 13.40 8.16 6.56
CA LEU A 281 12.12 8.05 5.85
C LEU A 281 11.44 9.41 5.65
N LEU A 282 11.47 10.28 6.67
CA LEU A 282 10.98 11.66 6.58
C LEU A 282 11.80 12.46 5.56
N ALA A 283 13.13 12.26 5.54
CA ALA A 283 14.03 12.89 4.57
C ALA A 283 13.75 12.45 3.13
N ALA A 284 13.48 11.15 2.93
CA ALA A 284 13.06 10.61 1.65
C ALA A 284 11.70 11.19 1.20
N THR A 285 10.83 11.54 2.14
CA THR A 285 9.48 12.03 1.85
C THR A 285 9.42 13.52 1.55
N ASP A 286 10.29 14.31 2.19
CA ASP A 286 10.36 15.76 2.06
C ASP A 286 10.34 16.31 0.62
N PRO A 287 11.16 15.82 -0.33
CA PRO A 287 11.19 16.34 -1.70
C PRO A 287 9.89 16.10 -2.47
N VAL A 288 9.09 15.09 -2.11
CA VAL A 288 7.89 14.73 -2.86
C VAL A 288 6.62 15.37 -2.30
N LEU A 289 6.66 15.92 -1.07
CA LEU A 289 5.51 16.53 -0.39
C LEU A 289 4.76 17.55 -1.26
N PRO A 290 5.41 18.53 -1.92
CA PRO A 290 4.69 19.58 -2.65
C PRO A 290 3.86 19.05 -3.83
N SER A 291 4.22 17.88 -4.36
CA SER A 291 3.55 17.23 -5.49
C SER A 291 2.58 16.12 -5.07
N ALA A 292 2.55 15.77 -3.79
CA ALA A 292 1.75 14.68 -3.28
C ALA A 292 0.27 15.09 -3.23
N PRO A 293 -0.66 14.36 -3.86
CA PRO A 293 -2.08 14.65 -3.78
C PRO A 293 -2.59 14.52 -2.33
N PRO A 294 -3.69 15.21 -1.95
CA PRO A 294 -4.20 15.24 -0.59
C PRO A 294 -4.39 13.86 0.05
N VAL A 295 -4.87 12.87 -0.71
CA VAL A 295 -5.05 11.49 -0.23
C VAL A 295 -3.75 10.82 0.21
N LEU A 296 -2.65 11.07 -0.50
CA LEU A 296 -1.36 10.46 -0.16
C LEU A 296 -0.70 11.18 1.02
N LEU A 297 -0.82 12.52 1.10
CA LEU A 297 -0.40 13.29 2.28
C LEU A 297 -1.15 12.84 3.54
N ALA A 298 -2.48 12.70 3.45
CA ALA A 298 -3.30 12.21 4.55
C ALA A 298 -2.94 10.77 4.95
N THR A 299 -2.62 9.90 3.97
CA THR A 299 -2.18 8.52 4.24
C THR A 299 -0.85 8.49 5.00
N ILE A 300 0.11 9.34 4.62
CA ILE A 300 1.40 9.46 5.33
C ILE A 300 1.17 9.92 6.77
N MET A 301 0.39 10.99 6.96
CA MET A 301 0.06 11.51 8.30
C MET A 301 -0.68 10.49 9.15
N TRP A 302 -1.64 9.76 8.57
CA TRP A 302 -2.36 8.70 9.25
C TRP A 302 -1.43 7.55 9.65
N GLY A 303 -0.51 7.14 8.78
CA GLY A 303 0.49 6.12 9.10
C GLY A 303 1.40 6.55 10.26
N LEU A 304 1.82 7.82 10.31
CA LEU A 304 2.56 8.38 11.45
C LEU A 304 1.74 8.36 12.75
N ALA A 305 0.45 8.69 12.67
CA ALA A 305 -0.45 8.67 13.82
C ALA A 305 -0.67 7.25 14.37
N ASP A 306 -0.87 6.25 13.51
CA ASP A 306 -1.05 4.86 13.92
C ASP A 306 0.25 4.21 14.45
N LEU A 307 1.41 4.76 14.06
CA LEU A 307 2.71 4.43 14.64
C LEU A 307 3.02 5.21 15.92
N GLU A 308 2.17 6.17 16.30
CA GLU A 308 2.36 7.07 17.46
C GLU A 308 3.65 7.90 17.37
N VAL A 309 4.00 8.34 16.16
CA VAL A 309 5.23 9.08 15.88
C VAL A 309 4.92 10.52 15.53
N VAL A 310 5.46 11.45 16.32
CA VAL A 310 5.39 12.89 16.06
C VAL A 310 6.55 13.30 15.12
N PRO A 311 6.28 13.78 13.89
CA PRO A 311 7.34 14.25 13.01
C PRO A 311 7.90 15.60 13.49
N PRO A 312 9.12 16.00 13.06
CA PRO A 312 9.66 17.32 13.35
C PRO A 312 8.75 18.44 12.83
N GLU A 313 8.61 19.51 13.63
CA GLU A 313 7.72 20.63 13.35
C GLU A 313 7.93 21.23 11.94
N ALA A 314 9.18 21.40 11.52
CA ALA A 314 9.48 21.94 10.18
C ALA A 314 8.96 21.05 9.04
N TRP A 315 8.99 19.73 9.21
CA TRP A 315 8.45 18.78 8.23
C TRP A 315 6.91 18.80 8.24
N LEU A 316 6.31 18.92 9.43
CA LEU A 316 4.87 19.05 9.60
C LEU A 316 4.32 20.31 8.90
N GLN A 317 4.98 21.46 9.09
CA GLN A 317 4.59 22.72 8.44
C GLN A 317 4.64 22.62 6.91
N ARG A 318 5.65 21.95 6.34
CA ARG A 318 5.72 21.71 4.89
C ARG A 318 4.62 20.78 4.40
N THR A 319 4.29 19.75 5.18
CA THR A 319 3.19 18.82 4.87
C THR A 319 1.85 19.54 4.87
N TYR A 320 1.60 20.40 5.86
CA TYR A 320 0.40 21.24 5.90
C TYR A 320 0.38 22.24 4.74
N ALA A 321 1.46 22.95 4.44
CA ALA A 321 1.50 23.85 3.29
C ALA A 321 1.21 23.11 1.96
N ALA A 322 1.78 21.92 1.78
CA ALA A 322 1.53 21.08 0.61
C ALA A 322 0.06 20.65 0.51
N PHE A 323 -0.55 20.23 1.63
CA PHE A 323 -1.97 19.87 1.67
C PHE A 323 -2.87 21.07 1.38
N GLU A 324 -2.57 22.23 1.97
CA GLU A 324 -3.32 23.47 1.78
C GLU A 324 -3.33 23.92 0.32
N SER A 325 -2.18 23.84 -0.37
CA SER A 325 -2.07 24.20 -1.79
C SER A 325 -2.98 23.37 -2.71
N GLN A 326 -3.49 22.24 -2.22
CA GLN A 326 -4.34 21.30 -2.95
C GLN A 326 -5.70 21.08 -2.27
N LEU A 327 -6.07 21.93 -1.31
CA LEU A 327 -7.25 21.77 -0.47
C LEU A 327 -8.55 21.68 -1.29
N ASP A 328 -8.65 22.44 -2.39
CA ASP A 328 -9.83 22.44 -3.27
C ASP A 328 -10.05 21.10 -3.98
N LYS A 329 -8.99 20.28 -4.11
CA LYS A 329 -9.04 18.93 -4.68
C LYS A 329 -9.32 17.85 -3.63
N ALA A 330 -9.21 18.17 -2.34
CA ALA A 330 -9.39 17.21 -1.27
C ALA A 330 -10.86 16.80 -1.14
N THR A 331 -11.13 15.50 -1.12
CA THR A 331 -12.45 14.92 -0.79
C THR A 331 -12.61 14.78 0.72
N ALA A 332 -13.76 14.32 1.20
CA ALA A 332 -14.03 14.20 2.63
C ALA A 332 -13.05 13.26 3.35
N GLU A 333 -12.65 12.16 2.71
CA GLU A 333 -11.79 11.12 3.30
C GLU A 333 -10.37 11.64 3.64
N PRO A 334 -9.61 12.28 2.73
CA PRO A 334 -8.32 12.88 3.08
C PRO A 334 -8.41 13.98 4.16
N LEU A 335 -9.48 14.78 4.15
CA LEU A 335 -9.69 15.83 5.16
C LEU A 335 -9.87 15.23 6.55
N GLN A 336 -10.72 14.21 6.65
CA GLN A 336 -10.96 13.49 7.89
C GLN A 336 -9.70 12.77 8.38
N ALA A 337 -8.99 12.06 7.50
CA ALA A 337 -7.77 11.35 7.86
C ALA A 337 -6.65 12.29 8.35
N LEU A 338 -6.48 13.46 7.72
CA LEU A 338 -5.53 14.48 8.17
C LEU A 338 -5.88 15.02 9.56
N LEU A 339 -7.15 15.38 9.79
CA LEU A 339 -7.62 15.88 11.08
C LEU A 339 -7.49 14.83 12.19
N HIS A 340 -7.84 13.58 11.88
CA HIS A 340 -7.67 12.47 12.81
C HIS A 340 -6.20 12.26 13.16
N ALA A 341 -5.31 12.24 12.16
CA ALA A 341 -3.88 12.11 12.42
C ALA A 341 -3.36 13.22 13.34
N ALA A 342 -3.75 14.48 13.08
CA ALA A 342 -3.37 15.62 13.91
C ALA A 342 -3.90 15.51 15.34
N ALA A 343 -5.17 15.13 15.50
CA ALA A 343 -5.80 14.94 16.81
C ALA A 343 -5.13 13.81 17.62
N THR A 344 -4.90 12.65 16.99
CA THR A 344 -4.28 11.47 17.61
C THR A 344 -2.85 11.75 18.06
N LEU A 345 -2.08 12.51 17.29
CA LEU A 345 -0.72 12.91 17.63
C LEU A 345 -0.65 14.10 18.61
N GLY A 346 -1.80 14.67 19.02
CA GLY A 346 -1.84 15.85 19.91
C GLY A 346 -1.21 17.09 19.27
N LEU A 347 -1.23 17.20 17.95
CA LEU A 347 -0.65 18.32 17.21
C LEU A 347 -1.50 19.58 17.33
N PRO A 348 -0.91 20.78 17.18
CA PRO A 348 -1.69 22.00 17.06
C PRO A 348 -2.63 21.92 15.85
N ALA A 349 -3.78 22.59 15.96
CA ALA A 349 -4.70 22.73 14.84
C ALA A 349 -3.95 23.31 13.62
N PRO A 350 -4.16 22.78 12.41
CA PRO A 350 -3.53 23.30 11.20
C PRO A 350 -3.82 24.80 11.04
N GLN A 351 -2.82 25.60 10.68
CA GLN A 351 -2.96 27.06 10.50
C GLN A 351 -4.03 27.41 9.45
N MET A 352 -4.28 26.50 8.50
CA MET A 352 -5.33 26.59 7.49
C MET A 352 -6.76 26.32 8.02
N GLY A 353 -6.98 26.35 9.35
CA GLY A 353 -8.23 25.90 9.98
C GLY A 353 -9.51 26.53 9.41
N GLY A 354 -9.49 27.83 9.07
CA GLY A 354 -10.63 28.50 8.43
C GLY A 354 -10.97 27.94 7.05
N ARG A 355 -9.98 27.84 6.16
CA ARG A 355 -10.15 27.25 4.81
C ARG A 355 -10.52 25.78 4.87
N LEU A 356 -9.99 25.05 5.86
CA LEU A 356 -10.32 23.65 6.09
C LEU A 356 -11.80 23.46 6.46
N MET A 357 -12.33 24.32 7.34
CA MET A 357 -13.75 24.32 7.71
C MET A 357 -14.64 24.68 6.52
N GLU A 358 -14.26 25.70 5.73
CA GLU A 358 -14.97 26.05 4.50
C GLU A 358 -14.99 24.87 3.51
N ARG A 359 -13.84 24.18 3.34
CA ARG A 359 -13.78 23.01 2.46
C ARG A 359 -14.67 21.87 2.96
N LEU A 360 -14.67 21.59 4.26
CA LEU A 360 -15.54 20.56 4.87
C LEU A 360 -17.03 20.89 4.72
N GLN A 361 -17.39 22.16 4.76
CA GLN A 361 -18.76 22.61 4.51
C GLN A 361 -19.21 22.30 3.06
N ASN A 362 -18.28 22.41 2.11
CA ASN A 362 -18.55 22.30 0.67
C ASN A 362 -18.35 20.89 0.08
N VAL A 363 -17.71 19.96 0.80
CA VAL A 363 -17.46 18.60 0.29
C VAL A 363 -18.63 17.65 0.58
N ASP A 364 -18.83 16.63 -0.24
CA ASP A 364 -19.79 15.57 0.05
C ASP A 364 -19.25 14.64 1.15
N LEU A 365 -19.93 14.62 2.31
CA LEU A 365 -19.56 13.80 3.47
C LEU A 365 -20.18 12.40 3.43
N ARG A 366 -21.19 12.16 2.57
CA ARG A 366 -21.87 10.85 2.46
C ARG A 366 -20.93 9.68 2.12
N PRO A 367 -19.87 9.86 1.31
CA PRO A 367 -18.92 8.78 1.02
C PRO A 367 -18.10 8.32 2.23
N LEU A 368 -18.03 9.09 3.31
CA LEU A 368 -17.30 8.68 4.50
C LEU A 368 -17.96 7.44 5.12
N PRO A 369 -17.18 6.41 5.52
CA PRO A 369 -17.69 5.33 6.36
C PRO A 369 -18.21 5.85 7.71
N ASP A 370 -19.11 5.10 8.34
CA ASP A 370 -19.74 5.53 9.60
C ASP A 370 -18.75 5.82 10.73
N GLY A 371 -17.68 5.01 10.85
CA GLY A 371 -16.61 5.25 11.82
C GLY A 371 -15.96 6.62 11.61
N ASN A 372 -15.56 6.89 10.37
CA ASN A 372 -14.87 8.11 9.99
C ASN A 372 -15.69 9.39 10.27
N MET A 373 -17.03 9.33 10.25
CA MET A 373 -17.86 10.49 10.63
C MET A 373 -17.71 10.84 12.11
N VAL A 374 -17.73 9.82 12.98
CA VAL A 374 -17.52 10.01 14.42
C VAL A 374 -16.12 10.52 14.67
N ASP A 375 -15.12 9.93 14.01
CA ASP A 375 -13.73 10.35 14.14
C ASP A 375 -13.52 11.78 13.67
N LEU A 376 -14.20 12.24 12.62
CA LEU A 376 -14.17 13.63 12.20
C LEU A 376 -14.63 14.56 13.32
N VAL A 377 -15.80 14.29 13.93
CA VAL A 377 -16.35 15.13 15.01
C VAL A 377 -15.43 15.13 16.24
N VAL A 378 -14.93 13.95 16.64
CA VAL A 378 -13.99 13.82 17.76
C VAL A 378 -12.68 14.56 17.47
N SER A 379 -12.17 14.48 16.25
CA SER A 379 -10.93 15.16 15.85
C SER A 379 -11.09 16.68 15.87
N LEU A 380 -12.22 17.21 15.38
CA LEU A 380 -12.52 18.64 15.46
C LEU A 380 -12.57 19.12 16.91
N HIS A 381 -13.19 18.34 17.79
CA HIS A 381 -13.24 18.65 19.22
C HIS A 381 -11.85 18.62 19.87
N ALA A 382 -11.07 17.56 19.64
CA ALA A 382 -9.72 17.41 20.18
C ALA A 382 -8.77 18.54 19.75
N LEU A 383 -8.88 18.98 18.49
CA LEU A 383 -8.12 20.09 17.94
C LEU A 383 -8.71 21.47 18.30
N ARG A 384 -9.78 21.51 19.11
CA ARG A 384 -10.50 22.74 19.50
C ARG A 384 -10.98 23.57 18.31
N MET A 385 -11.25 22.92 17.19
CA MET A 385 -11.80 23.55 16.00
C MET A 385 -13.31 23.68 16.15
N ARG A 386 -13.83 24.92 16.07
CA ARG A 386 -15.26 25.19 16.17
C ARG A 386 -15.86 25.17 14.75
N PRO A 387 -16.61 24.13 14.36
CA PRO A 387 -17.23 24.11 13.04
C PRO A 387 -18.26 25.24 12.92
N PRO A 388 -18.40 25.89 11.75
CA PRO A 388 -19.49 26.82 11.49
C PRO A 388 -20.86 26.16 11.76
N PRO A 389 -21.89 26.91 12.19
CA PRO A 389 -23.20 26.35 12.52
C PRO A 389 -23.81 25.48 11.41
N GLN A 390 -23.58 25.85 10.14
CA GLN A 390 -24.05 25.10 8.98
C GLN A 390 -23.38 23.74 8.86
N LEU A 391 -22.06 23.68 9.07
CA LEU A 391 -21.32 22.41 9.08
C LEU A 391 -21.72 21.55 10.28
N ALA A 392 -21.89 22.17 11.45
CA ALA A 392 -22.33 21.46 12.67
C ALA A 392 -23.71 20.81 12.48
N ALA A 393 -24.69 21.56 11.95
CA ALA A 393 -26.02 21.05 11.65
C ALA A 393 -25.96 19.88 10.65
N ARG A 394 -25.18 20.03 9.58
CA ARG A 394 -25.00 18.98 8.56
C ARG A 394 -24.35 17.71 9.13
N LEU A 395 -23.31 17.84 9.95
CA LEU A 395 -22.68 16.71 10.64
C LEU A 395 -23.67 15.99 11.55
N GLN A 396 -24.49 16.76 12.29
CA GLN A 396 -25.52 16.21 13.16
C GLN A 396 -26.61 15.46 12.37
N GLU A 397 -27.12 16.04 11.29
CA GLU A 397 -28.11 15.41 10.40
C GLU A 397 -27.58 14.10 9.79
N GLU A 398 -26.35 14.10 9.27
CA GLU A 398 -25.73 12.91 8.69
C GLU A 398 -25.49 11.81 9.74
N CYS A 399 -25.04 12.18 10.95
CA CYS A 399 -24.91 11.24 12.07
C CYS A 399 -26.27 10.64 12.46
N ALA A 400 -27.31 11.48 12.60
CA ALA A 400 -28.65 11.04 12.95
C ALA A 400 -29.25 10.10 11.88
N ALA A 401 -29.06 10.42 10.59
CA ALA A 401 -29.50 9.60 9.48
C ALA A 401 -28.88 8.19 9.51
N ARG A 402 -27.57 8.09 9.76
CA ARG A 402 -26.84 6.80 9.85
C ARG A 402 -27.26 5.97 11.06
N LEU A 403 -27.46 6.60 12.21
CA LEU A 403 -27.98 5.94 13.42
C LEU A 403 -29.42 5.41 13.20
N GLY A 404 -30.26 6.17 12.50
CA GLY A 404 -31.60 5.74 12.11
C GLY A 404 -31.58 4.55 11.16
N ALA A 405 -30.72 4.57 10.14
CA ALA A 405 -30.58 3.47 9.17
C ALA A 405 -30.13 2.16 9.85
N ARG A 406 -29.22 2.22 10.81
CA ARG A 406 -28.78 1.05 11.60
C ARG A 406 -29.90 0.49 12.47
N SER A 407 -30.68 1.37 13.09
CA SER A 407 -31.80 0.96 13.97
C SER A 407 -32.93 0.28 13.19
N GLY A 408 -33.21 0.73 11.96
CA GLY A 408 -34.23 0.14 11.09
C GLY A 408 -33.83 -1.23 10.51
N GLY A 409 -32.54 -1.43 10.20
CA GLY A 409 -32.06 -2.68 9.59
C GLY A 409 -32.12 -3.90 10.52
N VAL A 410 -32.01 -3.71 11.84
CA VAL A 410 -32.03 -4.81 12.81
C VAL A 410 -33.42 -5.43 12.99
N MET A 411 -34.49 -4.65 12.82
CA MET A 411 -35.86 -5.17 12.99
C MET A 411 -36.43 -5.88 11.75
N GLY A 412 -35.89 -5.61 10.55
CA GLY A 412 -36.39 -6.22 9.30
C GLY A 412 -35.88 -7.63 8.99
N GLY A 413 -34.81 -8.09 9.65
CA GLY A 413 -34.18 -9.39 9.37
C GLY A 413 -34.71 -10.57 10.17
N ALA A 414 -35.54 -10.34 11.19
CA ALA A 414 -36.03 -11.41 12.09
C ALA A 414 -37.34 -12.09 11.63
N ALA A 415 -38.05 -11.53 10.63
CA ALA A 415 -39.40 -11.97 10.29
C ALA A 415 -39.49 -13.03 9.16
N SER A 416 -38.37 -13.54 8.61
CA SER A 416 -38.39 -14.61 7.59
C SER A 416 -37.59 -15.85 7.95
N ALA A 417 -37.55 -16.22 9.23
CA ALA A 417 -37.23 -17.59 9.61
C ALA A 417 -38.43 -18.48 9.25
N SER A 418 -38.41 -19.00 8.01
CA SER A 418 -39.33 -20.05 7.58
C SER A 418 -39.31 -21.19 8.62
N PRO A 419 -40.48 -21.71 9.06
CA PRO A 419 -40.52 -22.79 10.02
C PRO A 419 -39.74 -24.00 9.48
N ARG A 420 -38.71 -24.39 10.22
CA ARG A 420 -37.90 -25.57 9.96
C ARG A 420 -38.85 -26.79 9.93
N PRO A 421 -38.93 -27.56 8.84
CA PRO A 421 -39.78 -28.74 8.80
C PRO A 421 -39.32 -29.72 9.89
N ALA A 422 -40.25 -30.11 10.76
CA ALA A 422 -40.04 -31.14 11.76
C ALA A 422 -39.63 -32.44 11.06
N GLY A 423 -38.39 -32.87 11.29
CA GLY A 423 -37.89 -34.15 10.82
C GLY A 423 -38.68 -35.28 11.46
N ALA A 424 -39.28 -36.11 10.61
CA ALA A 424 -39.87 -37.38 10.99
C ALA A 424 -38.78 -38.29 11.59
N GLY A 425 -39.09 -38.89 12.74
CA GLY A 425 -38.27 -39.90 13.38
C GLY A 425 -38.24 -41.18 12.56
N ALA A 426 -37.05 -41.72 12.37
CA ALA A 426 -36.85 -43.11 11.98
C ALA A 426 -36.82 -43.97 13.25
N GLY A 427 -37.78 -44.88 13.37
CA GLY A 427 -37.73 -45.99 14.30
C GLY A 427 -36.95 -47.16 13.71
N VAL A 428 -36.20 -47.81 14.61
CA VAL A 428 -35.65 -49.19 14.65
C VAL A 428 -35.62 -49.99 13.36
#